data_AF-A0A2N3AUH7-F1
#
_entry.id   AF-A0A2N3AUH7-F1
#
_cell.length_a   1.000
_cell.length_b   1.000
_cell.length_c   1.000
_cell.angle_alpha   90.00
_cell.angle_beta   90.00
_cell.angle_gamma   90.00
#
_symmetry.space_group_name_H-M   'P 1'
#
loop_
_entity.id
_entity.type
_entity.pdbx_description
1 polymer ?
#
loop_
_entity_poly.entity_id
_entity_poly.type
_entity_poly.pdbx_seq_one_letter_code
_entity_poly.pdbx_strand_id
1 'polypeptide(L)'
;MDAGFDFNHREKPPSFADAVNACIDTALVAEQAERPQRDYLGGSRLGDICQRRLQYEYLKTPKDPGAGFSGKSLRIFALGHVLEDLAIAWLRKAGFDLRTRNRHGDQFGFSVVGGRVQGHADGVVVAAPNGMAVPALWECKSANAKNWREIAKHGVGKAKPVYAAQIALYQAYLGLTEAPALFTAINKDTCEIWHELVPFDAALAQSASDKAVTILRA
;
A
#
# COMPACT_ATOMS: atom_id res chain seq x y z
N MET A 1 -43.29 21.01 6.91
CA MET A 1 -42.64 21.35 5.63
C MET A 1 -42.08 20.04 5.10
N ASP A 2 -42.85 19.37 4.26
CA ASP A 2 -42.47 18.10 3.66
C ASP A 2 -41.35 18.32 2.65
N ALA A 3 -40.20 17.70 2.88
CA ALA A 3 -39.16 17.56 1.88
C ALA A 3 -39.66 16.53 0.85
N GLY A 4 -40.38 17.01 -0.17
CA GLY A 4 -40.83 16.18 -1.28
C GLY A 4 -39.64 15.50 -1.95
N PHE A 5 -39.65 14.17 -1.97
CA PHE A 5 -38.76 13.39 -2.82
C PHE A 5 -39.04 13.76 -4.28
N ASP A 6 -38.00 14.16 -5.01
CA ASP A 6 -38.09 14.45 -6.44
C ASP A 6 -38.13 13.13 -7.22
N PHE A 7 -39.34 12.69 -7.58
CA PHE A 7 -39.59 11.51 -8.41
C PHE A 7 -39.31 11.76 -9.92
N ASN A 8 -38.85 12.94 -10.33
CA ASN A 8 -38.54 13.26 -11.73
C ASN A 8 -37.06 13.03 -12.10
N HIS A 9 -36.27 12.36 -11.25
CA HIS A 9 -34.91 11.98 -11.62
C HIS A 9 -34.93 10.93 -12.75
N ARG A 10 -34.88 11.38 -14.00
CA ARG A 10 -34.63 10.51 -15.15
C ARG A 10 -33.14 10.22 -15.21
N GLU A 11 -32.76 8.94 -15.16
CA GLU A 11 -31.39 8.54 -15.43
C GLU A 11 -30.98 9.06 -16.80
N LYS A 12 -29.95 9.91 -16.81
CA LYS A 12 -29.37 10.40 -18.05
C LYS A 12 -28.72 9.21 -18.76
N PRO A 13 -28.99 8.98 -20.05
CA PRO A 13 -28.32 7.91 -20.79
C PRO A 13 -26.80 8.13 -20.73
N PRO A 14 -26.00 7.04 -20.65
CA PRO A 14 -24.56 7.15 -20.58
C PRO A 14 -24.05 7.91 -21.80
N SER A 15 -23.16 8.88 -21.55
CA SER A 15 -22.47 9.59 -22.62
C SER A 15 -21.49 8.66 -23.33
N PHE A 16 -20.97 9.10 -24.48
CA PHE A 16 -19.86 8.40 -25.15
C PHE A 16 -18.66 8.18 -24.20
N ALA A 17 -18.33 9.17 -23.36
CA ALA A 17 -17.26 9.05 -22.39
C ALA A 17 -17.56 7.99 -21.32
N ASP A 18 -18.80 7.90 -20.85
CA ASP A 18 -19.23 6.88 -19.89
C ASP A 18 -19.14 5.48 -20.49
N ALA A 19 -19.55 5.33 -21.76
CA ALA A 19 -19.47 4.06 -22.48
C ALA A 19 -18.01 3.59 -22.65
N VAL A 20 -17.09 4.48 -23.04
CA VAL A 20 -15.65 4.14 -23.13
C VAL A 20 -15.09 3.75 -21.77
N ASN A 21 -15.38 4.51 -20.72
CA ASN A 21 -14.92 4.21 -19.36
C ASN A 21 -15.47 2.87 -18.86
N ALA A 22 -16.72 2.54 -19.16
CA ALA A 22 -17.34 1.26 -18.80
C ALA A 22 -16.66 0.07 -19.51
N CYS A 23 -16.27 0.22 -20.79
CA CYS A 23 -15.49 -0.80 -21.50
C CYS A 23 -14.14 -1.06 -20.81
N ILE A 24 -13.42 0.00 -20.44
CA ILE A 24 -12.14 -0.10 -19.72
C ILE A 24 -12.34 -0.75 -18.35
N ASP A 25 -13.34 -0.30 -17.59
CA ASP A 25 -13.65 -0.84 -16.25
C ASP A 25 -13.97 -2.34 -16.34
N THR A 26 -14.77 -2.75 -17.32
CA THR A 26 -15.13 -4.16 -17.56
C THR A 26 -13.90 -5.00 -17.87
N ALA A 27 -13.03 -4.53 -18.77
CA ALA A 27 -11.81 -5.24 -19.14
C ALA A 27 -10.87 -5.43 -17.94
N LEU A 28 -10.67 -4.38 -17.14
CA LEU A 28 -9.82 -4.45 -15.93
C LEU A 28 -10.39 -5.39 -14.87
N VAL A 29 -11.71 -5.39 -14.67
CA VAL A 29 -12.37 -6.28 -13.70
C VAL A 29 -12.26 -7.74 -14.16
N ALA A 30 -12.43 -8.01 -15.46
CA ALA A 30 -12.25 -9.35 -16.03
C ALA A 30 -10.82 -9.86 -15.83
N GLU A 31 -9.81 -9.04 -16.18
CA GLU A 31 -8.39 -9.37 -15.95
C GLU A 31 -8.10 -9.64 -14.46
N GLN A 32 -8.64 -8.81 -13.56
CA GLN A 32 -8.46 -8.98 -12.12
C GLN A 32 -9.09 -10.28 -11.60
N ALA A 33 -10.19 -10.76 -12.20
CA ALA A 33 -10.85 -11.99 -11.80
C ALA A 33 -10.03 -13.24 -12.15
N GLU A 34 -9.14 -13.16 -13.14
CA GLU A 34 -8.23 -14.24 -13.54
C GLU A 34 -7.00 -14.34 -12.62
N ARG A 35 -6.70 -13.27 -11.84
CA ARG A 35 -5.54 -13.26 -10.96
C ARG A 35 -5.73 -14.22 -9.77
N PRO A 36 -4.73 -15.06 -9.46
CA PRO A 36 -4.82 -15.95 -8.32
C PRO A 36 -4.96 -15.15 -7.03
N GLN A 37 -5.92 -15.56 -6.19
CA GLN A 37 -6.04 -14.99 -4.85
C GLN A 37 -4.84 -15.43 -4.01
N ARG A 38 -4.30 -14.49 -3.22
CA ARG A 38 -3.21 -14.77 -2.29
C ARG A 38 -3.71 -15.71 -1.18
N ASP A 39 -2.87 -16.67 -0.81
CA ASP A 39 -3.14 -17.63 0.28
C ASP A 39 -2.52 -17.21 1.62
N TYR A 40 -2.01 -15.98 1.69
CA TYR A 40 -1.33 -15.44 2.85
C TYR A 40 -1.90 -14.07 3.23
N LEU A 41 -1.81 -13.75 4.52
CA LEU A 41 -2.10 -12.43 5.04
C LEU A 41 -0.93 -11.49 4.71
N GLY A 42 -1.21 -10.47 3.90
CA GLY A 42 -0.19 -9.49 3.50
C GLY A 42 0.24 -8.62 4.67
N GLY A 43 1.54 -8.50 4.93
CA GLY A 43 2.06 -7.70 6.03
C GLY A 43 1.64 -6.22 5.96
N SER A 44 1.52 -5.66 4.76
CA SER A 44 0.99 -4.31 4.51
C SER A 44 -0.47 -4.10 4.95
N ARG A 45 -1.22 -5.18 5.18
CA ARG A 45 -2.62 -5.12 5.66
C ARG A 45 -2.71 -5.06 7.18
N LEU A 46 -1.68 -5.46 7.91
CA LEU A 46 -1.73 -5.61 9.39
C LEU A 46 -1.86 -4.28 10.14
N GLY A 47 -1.64 -3.16 9.46
CA GLY A 47 -1.97 -1.83 9.98
C GLY A 47 -3.45 -1.46 9.91
N ASP A 48 -4.32 -2.23 9.24
CA ASP A 48 -5.77 -1.98 9.21
C ASP A 48 -6.34 -2.12 10.63
N ILE A 49 -7.27 -1.23 10.97
CA ILE A 49 -7.90 -1.17 12.29
C ILE A 49 -8.90 -2.32 12.50
N CYS A 50 -9.48 -2.86 11.43
CA CYS A 50 -10.55 -3.84 11.49
C CYS A 50 -9.99 -5.25 11.29
N GLN A 51 -9.70 -5.94 12.40
CA GLN A 51 -9.18 -7.32 12.36
C GLN A 51 -10.16 -8.28 11.67
N ARG A 52 -11.47 -8.13 11.89
CA ARG A 52 -12.49 -9.00 11.30
C ARG A 52 -12.52 -8.89 9.77
N ARG A 53 -12.29 -7.69 9.21
CA ARG A 53 -12.13 -7.51 7.76
C ARG A 53 -10.94 -8.31 7.24
N LEU A 54 -9.79 -8.19 7.91
CA LEU A 54 -8.58 -8.93 7.52
C LEU A 54 -8.78 -10.45 7.62
N GLN A 55 -9.54 -10.91 8.60
CA GLN A 55 -9.90 -12.31 8.75
C GLN A 55 -10.80 -12.79 7.60
N TYR A 56 -11.82 -12.02 7.20
CA TYR A 56 -12.63 -12.35 6.03
C TYR A 56 -11.82 -12.35 4.73
N GLU A 57 -10.87 -11.43 4.58
CA GLU A 57 -9.92 -11.43 3.47
C GLU A 57 -9.07 -12.71 3.46
N TYR A 58 -8.53 -13.11 4.62
CA TYR A 58 -7.69 -14.31 4.75
C TYR A 58 -8.47 -15.61 4.52
N LEU A 59 -9.67 -15.74 5.09
CA LEU A 59 -10.55 -16.89 4.93
C LEU A 59 -11.26 -16.93 3.56
N LYS A 60 -11.01 -15.94 2.70
CA LYS A 60 -11.65 -15.80 1.38
C LYS A 60 -13.18 -15.86 1.47
N THR A 61 -13.73 -15.24 2.50
CA THR A 61 -15.18 -15.18 2.68
C THR A 61 -15.82 -14.52 1.45
N PRO A 62 -16.90 -15.09 0.88
CA PRO A 62 -17.57 -14.49 -0.26
C PRO A 62 -17.93 -13.03 0.02
N LYS A 63 -17.64 -12.16 -0.95
CA LYS A 63 -17.98 -10.74 -0.88
C LYS A 63 -19.44 -10.55 -1.24
N ASP A 64 -20.06 -9.52 -0.68
CA ASP A 64 -21.38 -9.07 -1.10
C ASP A 64 -21.39 -8.73 -2.60
N PRO A 65 -22.52 -8.94 -3.30
CA PRO A 65 -22.66 -8.54 -4.70
C PRO A 65 -22.23 -7.08 -4.92
N GLY A 66 -21.32 -6.85 -5.86
CA GLY A 66 -20.80 -5.51 -6.16
C GLY A 66 -19.69 -4.99 -5.23
N ALA A 67 -19.33 -5.70 -4.16
CA ALA A 67 -18.24 -5.30 -3.26
C ALA A 67 -16.82 -5.69 -3.77
N GLY A 68 -16.71 -6.07 -5.05
CA GLY A 68 -15.44 -6.32 -5.74
C GLY A 68 -14.62 -5.06 -5.98
N PHE A 69 -13.46 -5.21 -6.60
CA PHE A 69 -12.71 -4.03 -7.06
C PHE A 69 -13.42 -3.36 -8.22
N SER A 70 -13.59 -2.04 -8.14
CA SER A 70 -14.03 -1.24 -9.29
C SER A 70 -12.87 -1.02 -10.27
N GLY A 71 -13.17 -0.80 -11.56
CA GLY A 71 -12.15 -0.43 -12.54
C GLY A 71 -11.37 0.84 -12.16
N LYS A 72 -12.04 1.81 -11.52
CA LYS A 72 -11.40 2.98 -10.91
C LYS A 72 -10.37 2.58 -9.84
N SER A 73 -10.71 1.67 -8.93
CA SER A 73 -9.78 1.18 -7.90
C SER A 73 -8.57 0.49 -8.54
N LEU A 74 -8.79 -0.32 -9.59
CA LEU A 74 -7.72 -1.00 -10.31
C LEU A 74 -6.76 -0.02 -11.00
N ARG A 75 -7.29 1.03 -11.64
CA ARG A 75 -6.44 2.12 -12.19
C ARG A 75 -5.61 2.83 -11.12
N ILE A 76 -6.18 3.05 -9.93
CA ILE A 76 -5.45 3.67 -8.82
C ILE A 76 -4.25 2.80 -8.40
N PHE A 77 -4.44 1.47 -8.32
CA PHE A 77 -3.33 0.56 -8.00
C PHE A 77 -2.28 0.51 -9.11
N ALA A 78 -2.72 0.45 -10.37
CA ALA A 78 -1.81 0.45 -11.53
C ALA A 78 -0.95 1.74 -11.57
N LEU A 79 -1.57 2.90 -11.36
CA LEU A 79 -0.83 4.18 -11.27
C LEU A 79 0.17 4.17 -10.10
N GLY A 80 -0.21 3.57 -8.97
CA GLY A 80 0.69 3.40 -7.83
C GLY A 80 1.97 2.65 -8.19
N HIS A 81 1.86 1.54 -8.91
CA HIS A 81 3.02 0.76 -9.37
C HIS A 81 3.91 1.56 -10.33
N VAL A 82 3.32 2.29 -11.29
CA VAL A 82 4.09 3.14 -12.20
C VAL A 82 4.85 4.23 -11.44
N LEU A 83 4.23 4.85 -10.43
CA LEU A 83 4.89 5.87 -9.62
C LEU A 83 6.00 5.30 -8.74
N GLU A 84 5.86 4.07 -8.26
CA GLU A 84 6.91 3.35 -7.53
C GLU A 84 8.14 3.10 -8.41
N ASP A 85 7.95 2.60 -9.63
CA ASP A 85 9.03 2.40 -10.61
C ASP A 85 9.76 3.73 -10.94
N LEU A 86 9.00 4.81 -11.09
CA LEU A 86 9.57 6.15 -11.28
C LEU A 86 10.36 6.61 -10.06
N ALA A 87 9.85 6.40 -8.84
CA ALA A 87 10.54 6.75 -7.61
C ALA A 87 11.87 6.01 -7.46
N ILE A 88 11.89 4.71 -7.79
CA ILE A 88 13.12 3.91 -7.84
C ILE A 88 14.13 4.53 -8.80
N ALA A 89 13.68 4.88 -10.02
CA ALA A 89 14.55 5.48 -11.02
C ALA A 89 15.08 6.85 -10.58
N TRP A 90 14.26 7.69 -9.95
CA TRP A 90 14.67 9.00 -9.46
C TRP A 90 15.67 8.91 -8.31
N LEU A 91 15.44 8.04 -7.32
CA LEU A 91 16.38 7.84 -6.20
C LEU A 91 17.75 7.36 -6.70
N ARG A 92 17.77 6.38 -7.62
CA ARG A 92 19.02 5.90 -8.24
C ARG A 92 19.72 7.00 -9.03
N LYS A 93 18.99 7.78 -9.84
CA LYS A 93 19.54 8.95 -10.56
C LYS A 93 20.09 10.01 -9.62
N ALA A 94 19.50 10.18 -8.44
CA ALA A 94 19.97 11.09 -7.41
C ALA A 94 21.20 10.58 -6.63
N GLY A 95 21.69 9.37 -6.92
CA GLY A 95 22.91 8.81 -6.33
C GLY A 95 22.68 7.87 -5.15
N PHE A 96 21.44 7.49 -4.83
CA PHE A 96 21.16 6.46 -3.83
C PHE A 96 21.43 5.07 -4.40
N ASP A 97 22.13 4.21 -3.67
CA ASP A 97 22.17 2.77 -3.96
C ASP A 97 20.91 2.13 -3.35
N LEU A 98 19.84 2.13 -4.15
CA LEU A 98 18.57 1.49 -3.83
C LEU A 98 18.48 0.10 -4.48
N ARG A 99 18.45 -0.93 -3.63
CA ARG A 99 18.24 -2.32 -4.03
C ARG A 99 16.75 -2.65 -3.88
N THR A 100 16.16 -3.22 -4.92
CA THR A 100 14.74 -3.65 -4.89
C THR A 100 14.57 -5.17 -4.98
N ARG A 101 15.68 -5.87 -5.25
CA ARG A 101 15.74 -7.33 -5.39
C ARG A 101 17.02 -7.87 -4.75
N ASN A 102 16.95 -9.10 -4.24
CA ASN A 102 18.08 -9.85 -3.73
C ASN A 102 18.96 -10.38 -4.90
N ARG A 103 20.04 -11.10 -4.57
CA ARG A 103 20.95 -11.71 -5.56
C ARG A 103 20.31 -12.77 -6.47
N HIS A 104 19.16 -13.32 -6.08
CA HIS A 104 18.39 -14.31 -6.83
C HIS A 104 17.30 -13.67 -7.71
N GLY A 105 17.13 -12.34 -7.63
CA GLY A 105 16.11 -11.60 -8.37
C GLY A 105 14.78 -11.46 -7.64
N ASP A 106 14.63 -12.00 -6.43
CA ASP A 106 13.39 -11.88 -5.66
C ASP A 106 13.30 -10.52 -4.97
N GLN A 107 12.09 -10.00 -4.78
CA GLN A 107 11.87 -8.83 -3.93
C GLN A 107 12.31 -9.11 -2.50
N PHE A 108 12.77 -8.07 -1.80
CA PHE A 108 13.05 -8.19 -0.37
C PHE A 108 11.75 -8.43 0.38
N GLY A 109 11.70 -9.50 1.17
CA GLY A 109 10.49 -9.88 1.87
C GLY A 109 10.73 -10.89 2.97
N PHE A 110 9.67 -11.19 3.70
CA PHE A 110 9.65 -12.20 4.74
C PHE A 110 8.46 -13.13 4.56
N SER A 111 8.61 -14.35 5.08
CA SER A 111 7.57 -15.36 5.11
C SER A 111 7.61 -16.04 6.48
N VAL A 112 6.54 -15.88 7.25
CA VAL A 112 6.46 -16.36 8.64
C VAL A 112 5.20 -17.17 8.88
N VAL A 113 5.16 -17.88 10.01
CA VAL A 113 4.02 -18.71 10.40
C VAL A 113 3.69 -19.78 9.33
N GLY A 114 4.74 -20.40 8.77
CA GLY A 114 4.62 -21.40 7.71
C GLY A 114 4.13 -20.82 6.38
N GLY A 115 4.46 -19.55 6.08
CA GLY A 115 4.06 -18.87 4.86
C GLY A 115 2.67 -18.23 4.88
N ARG A 116 1.98 -18.28 6.02
CA ARG A 116 0.64 -17.69 6.18
C ARG A 116 0.65 -16.17 6.34
N VAL A 117 1.80 -15.58 6.68
CA VAL A 117 2.01 -14.13 6.66
C VAL A 117 3.23 -13.85 5.80
N GLN A 118 3.09 -12.94 4.84
CA GLN A 118 4.20 -12.53 3.98
C GLN A 118 4.15 -11.03 3.72
N GLY A 119 5.33 -10.41 3.62
CA GLY A 119 5.49 -9.01 3.27
C GLY A 119 6.63 -8.84 2.27
N HIS A 120 6.48 -7.87 1.38
CA HIS A 120 7.48 -7.50 0.39
C HIS A 120 7.70 -6.01 0.52
N ALA A 121 8.95 -5.62 0.76
CA ALA A 121 9.37 -4.23 0.82
C ALA A 121 9.59 -3.67 -0.58
N ASP A 122 9.36 -2.36 -0.74
CA ASP A 122 9.58 -1.67 -2.00
C ASP A 122 11.11 -1.59 -2.31
N GLY A 123 11.95 -1.49 -1.28
CA GLY A 123 13.39 -1.67 -1.42
C GLY A 123 14.19 -1.49 -0.12
N VAL A 124 15.52 -1.53 -0.26
CA VAL A 124 16.50 -1.27 0.80
C VAL A 124 17.56 -0.32 0.25
N VAL A 125 17.76 0.80 0.94
CA VAL A 125 18.85 1.73 0.64
C VAL A 125 20.11 1.23 1.34
N VAL A 126 21.18 0.99 0.57
CA VAL A 126 22.46 0.48 1.09
C VAL A 126 23.58 1.53 1.06
N ALA A 127 23.40 2.61 0.32
CA ALA A 127 24.24 3.80 0.36
C ALA A 127 23.42 5.04 -0.01
N ALA A 128 23.71 6.17 0.61
CA ALA A 128 22.99 7.42 0.39
C ALA A 128 23.97 8.61 0.28
N PRO A 129 23.80 9.49 -0.73
CA PRO A 129 24.73 10.61 -0.97
C PRO A 129 24.58 11.74 0.06
N ASN A 130 23.52 11.71 0.86
CA ASN A 130 23.19 12.72 1.86
C ASN A 130 23.55 12.30 3.30
N GLY A 131 24.28 11.19 3.48
CA GLY A 131 24.73 10.74 4.80
C GLY A 131 23.66 10.07 5.67
N MET A 132 22.49 9.73 5.11
CA MET A 132 21.47 8.93 5.80
C MET A 132 22.08 7.59 6.28
N ALA A 133 21.73 7.18 7.51
CA ALA A 133 22.11 5.87 8.03
C ALA A 133 21.55 4.74 7.13
N VAL A 134 22.38 3.73 6.88
CA VAL A 134 22.08 2.57 6.01
C VAL A 134 22.67 1.30 6.64
N PRO A 135 22.14 0.10 6.35
CA PRO A 135 21.02 -0.19 5.45
C PRO A 135 19.67 0.23 6.02
N ALA A 136 18.85 0.89 5.19
CA ALA A 136 17.53 1.40 5.59
C ALA A 136 16.43 0.80 4.72
N LEU A 137 15.33 0.38 5.34
CA LEU A 137 14.10 0.01 4.61
C LEU A 137 13.62 1.21 3.78
N TRP A 138 13.17 0.96 2.57
CA TRP A 138 12.49 1.95 1.74
C TRP A 138 11.05 1.52 1.47
N GLU A 139 10.10 2.43 1.75
CA GLU A 139 8.68 2.26 1.48
C GLU A 139 8.14 3.50 0.74
N CYS A 140 7.47 3.28 -0.39
CA CYS A 140 6.93 4.31 -1.25
C CYS A 140 5.40 4.20 -1.34
N LYS A 141 4.70 5.33 -1.28
CA LYS A 141 3.25 5.39 -1.45
C LYS A 141 2.88 6.55 -2.36
N SER A 142 1.83 6.37 -3.15
CA SER A 142 1.16 7.48 -3.84
C SER A 142 -0.07 7.91 -3.06
N ALA A 143 -0.35 9.22 -3.06
CA ALA A 143 -1.47 9.81 -2.34
C ALA A 143 -2.11 10.93 -3.17
N ASN A 144 -3.42 11.16 -2.98
CA ASN A 144 -4.03 12.40 -3.44
C ASN A 144 -3.53 13.59 -2.63
N ALA A 145 -3.76 14.81 -3.11
CA ALA A 145 -3.25 16.03 -2.50
C ALA A 145 -3.69 16.19 -1.03
N LYS A 146 -4.91 15.78 -0.69
CA LYS A 146 -5.38 15.82 0.70
C LYS A 146 -4.53 14.94 1.60
N ASN A 147 -4.41 13.65 1.28
CA ASN A 147 -3.65 12.71 2.10
C ASN A 147 -2.15 13.02 2.09
N TRP A 148 -1.61 13.48 0.96
CA TRP A 148 -0.22 13.88 0.85
C TRP A 148 0.10 15.05 1.78
N ARG A 149 -0.75 16.10 1.79
CA ARG A 149 -0.58 17.25 2.69
C ARG A 149 -0.63 16.86 4.16
N GLU A 150 -1.50 15.93 4.54
CA GLU A 150 -1.53 15.42 5.91
C GLU A 150 -0.23 14.69 6.27
N ILE A 151 0.31 13.87 5.37
CA ILE A 151 1.60 13.19 5.57
C ILE A 151 2.72 14.24 5.69
N ALA A 152 2.83 15.18 4.76
CA ALA A 152 3.88 16.20 4.77
C ALA A 152 3.83 17.08 6.04
N LYS A 153 2.62 17.34 6.56
CA LYS A 153 2.42 18.19 7.75
C LYS A 153 2.62 17.45 9.07
N HIS A 154 2.26 16.17 9.15
CA HIS A 154 2.14 15.43 10.41
C HIS A 154 3.02 14.19 10.50
N GLY A 155 3.71 13.83 9.41
CA GLY A 155 4.43 12.58 9.25
C GLY A 155 3.51 11.36 9.07
N VAL A 156 4.05 10.32 8.46
CA VAL A 156 3.32 9.07 8.17
C VAL A 156 2.76 8.40 9.42
N GLY A 157 3.49 8.47 10.55
CA GLY A 157 3.08 7.91 11.84
C GLY A 157 1.68 8.36 12.27
N LYS A 158 1.43 9.66 12.21
CA LYS A 158 0.15 10.26 12.61
C LYS A 158 -0.87 10.26 11.47
N ALA A 159 -0.45 10.60 10.26
CA ALA A 159 -1.36 10.76 9.13
C ALA A 159 -1.87 9.42 8.57
N LYS A 160 -1.04 8.36 8.64
CA LYS A 160 -1.31 7.02 8.12
C LYS A 160 -0.76 5.93 9.04
N PRO A 161 -1.37 5.70 10.23
CA PRO A 161 -0.94 4.66 11.15
C PRO A 161 -0.81 3.26 10.53
N VAL A 162 -1.63 2.96 9.51
CA VAL A 162 -1.53 1.71 8.73
C VAL A 162 -0.17 1.52 8.05
N TYR A 163 0.40 2.59 7.51
CA TYR A 163 1.72 2.54 6.85
C TYR A 163 2.84 2.51 7.88
N ALA A 164 2.68 3.21 9.01
CA ALA A 164 3.63 3.13 10.11
C ALA A 164 3.74 1.70 10.68
N ALA A 165 2.59 1.02 10.84
CA ALA A 165 2.56 -0.37 11.27
C ALA A 165 3.25 -1.30 10.26
N GLN A 166 3.04 -1.09 8.96
CA GLN A 166 3.76 -1.83 7.92
C GLN A 166 5.27 -1.62 8.01
N ILE A 167 5.72 -0.36 8.08
CA ILE A 167 7.14 0.01 8.16
C ILE A 167 7.80 -0.67 9.36
N ALA A 168 7.22 -0.51 10.55
CA ALA A 168 7.75 -1.12 11.77
C ALA A 168 7.83 -2.65 11.68
N LEU A 169 6.76 -3.29 11.18
CA LEU A 169 6.71 -4.74 11.00
C LEU A 169 7.80 -5.23 10.03
N TYR A 170 8.01 -4.49 8.94
CA TYR A 170 8.98 -4.86 7.90
C TYR A 170 10.41 -4.66 8.39
N GLN A 171 10.68 -3.56 9.10
CA GLN A 171 11.98 -3.36 9.76
C GLN A 171 12.31 -4.53 10.70
N ALA A 172 11.35 -4.96 11.52
CA ALA A 172 11.54 -6.10 12.42
C ALA A 172 11.82 -7.41 11.67
N TYR A 173 10.97 -7.78 10.70
CA TYR A 173 11.11 -9.07 10.01
C TYR A 173 12.26 -9.13 9.00
N LEU A 174 12.74 -7.99 8.50
CA LEU A 174 13.90 -7.92 7.61
C LEU A 174 15.22 -7.64 8.36
N GLY A 175 15.17 -7.43 9.68
CA GLY A 175 16.36 -7.10 10.48
C GLY A 175 16.94 -5.71 10.17
N LEU A 176 16.09 -4.75 9.79
CA LEU A 176 16.45 -3.37 9.43
C LEU A 176 16.04 -2.39 10.55
N THR A 177 16.41 -2.71 11.78
CA THR A 177 15.98 -2.00 13.00
C THR A 177 16.93 -0.87 13.42
N GLU A 178 18.19 -0.92 13.00
CA GLU A 178 19.23 0.02 13.45
C GLU A 178 19.11 1.40 12.79
N ALA A 179 18.80 1.44 11.49
CA ALA A 179 18.60 2.68 10.74
C ALA A 179 17.11 3.00 10.60
N PRO A 180 16.71 4.28 10.67
CA PRO A 180 15.35 4.70 10.31
C PRO A 180 15.01 4.31 8.87
N ALA A 181 13.77 3.91 8.62
CA ALA A 181 13.28 3.66 7.27
C ALA A 181 13.13 4.97 6.48
N LEU A 182 13.43 4.96 5.19
CA LEU A 182 13.08 6.03 4.27
C LEU A 182 11.66 5.83 3.76
N PHE A 183 10.74 6.72 4.15
CA PHE A 183 9.39 6.75 3.61
C PHE A 183 9.27 7.81 2.52
N THR A 184 8.71 7.44 1.37
CA THR A 184 8.42 8.35 0.24
C THR A 184 6.91 8.46 0.01
N ALA A 185 6.39 9.68 -0.11
CA ALA A 185 5.03 9.94 -0.56
C ALA A 185 4.99 10.82 -1.81
N ILE A 186 4.38 10.32 -2.89
CA ILE A 186 4.19 11.07 -4.14
C ILE A 186 2.75 11.59 -4.22
N ASN A 187 2.59 12.88 -4.42
CA ASN A 187 1.31 13.50 -4.69
C ASN A 187 0.91 13.25 -6.15
N LYS A 188 -0.12 12.44 -6.38
CA LYS A 188 -0.59 12.12 -7.74
C LYS A 188 -1.33 13.27 -8.43
N ASP A 189 -1.72 14.30 -7.67
CA ASP A 189 -2.48 15.44 -8.20
C ASP A 189 -1.55 16.59 -8.62
N THR A 190 -0.33 16.69 -8.03
CA THR A 190 0.61 17.80 -8.26
C THR A 190 2.06 17.37 -8.56
N CYS A 191 2.36 16.08 -8.47
CA CYS A 191 3.70 15.49 -8.62
C CYS A 191 4.74 15.92 -7.57
N GLU A 192 4.31 16.54 -6.47
CA GLU A 192 5.18 16.81 -5.33
C GLU A 192 5.64 15.51 -4.66
N ILE A 193 6.89 15.49 -4.18
CA ILE A 193 7.49 14.33 -3.51
C ILE A 193 7.87 14.74 -2.09
N TRP A 194 7.46 13.92 -1.13
CA TRP A 194 7.84 14.04 0.27
C TRP A 194 8.69 12.84 0.67
N HIS A 195 9.73 13.10 1.47
CA HIS A 195 10.58 12.08 2.07
C HIS A 195 10.69 12.33 3.57
N GLU A 196 10.60 11.27 4.37
CA GLU A 196 10.88 11.35 5.81
C GLU A 196 11.60 10.10 6.32
N LEU A 197 12.34 10.26 7.41
CA LEU A 197 12.94 9.15 8.14
C LEU A 197 11.99 8.71 9.24
N VAL A 198 11.66 7.41 9.26
CA VAL A 198 10.76 6.80 10.23
C VAL A 198 11.58 5.91 11.16
N PRO A 199 11.78 6.29 12.44
CA PRO A 199 12.49 5.46 13.40
C PRO A 199 11.80 4.12 13.62
N PHE A 200 12.58 3.09 13.96
CA PHE A 200 12.03 1.79 14.29
C PHE A 200 11.17 1.86 15.58
N ASP A 201 9.95 1.35 15.50
CA ASP A 201 9.04 1.22 16.64
C ASP A 201 8.82 -0.27 16.95
N ALA A 202 9.57 -0.79 17.91
CA ALA A 202 9.51 -2.19 18.32
C ALA A 202 8.13 -2.59 18.88
N ALA A 203 7.48 -1.69 19.61
CA ALA A 203 6.18 -1.96 20.22
C ALA A 203 5.09 -2.05 19.14
N LEU A 204 5.13 -1.17 18.16
CA LEU A 204 4.22 -1.19 17.02
C LEU A 204 4.44 -2.43 16.15
N ALA A 205 5.70 -2.82 15.89
CA ALA A 205 6.03 -4.04 15.17
C ALA A 205 5.48 -5.28 15.90
N GLN A 206 5.68 -5.38 17.21
CA GLN A 206 5.17 -6.48 18.02
C GLN A 206 3.64 -6.53 17.99
N SER A 207 2.96 -5.40 18.20
CA SER A 207 1.50 -5.31 18.16
C SER A 207 0.92 -5.73 16.80
N ALA A 208 1.55 -5.30 15.69
CA ALA A 208 1.14 -5.72 14.35
C ALA A 208 1.36 -7.23 14.11
N SER A 209 2.43 -7.80 14.66
CA SER A 209 2.70 -9.24 14.64
C SER A 209 1.67 -10.05 15.44
N ASP A 210 1.36 -9.62 16.67
CA ASP A 210 0.37 -10.27 17.54
C ASP A 210 -1.03 -10.24 16.93
N LYS A 211 -1.36 -9.12 16.25
CA LYS A 211 -2.60 -9.01 15.47
C LYS A 211 -2.65 -10.08 14.37
N ALA A 212 -1.55 -10.34 13.67
CA ALA A 212 -1.50 -11.38 12.65
C ALA A 212 -1.80 -12.76 13.24
N VAL A 213 -1.21 -13.09 14.39
CA VAL A 213 -1.48 -14.35 15.10
C VAL A 213 -2.95 -14.46 15.48
N THR A 214 -3.55 -13.37 15.96
CA THR A 214 -4.96 -13.32 16.35
C THR A 214 -5.88 -13.59 15.16
N ILE A 215 -5.63 -12.94 14.02
CA ILE A 215 -6.39 -13.15 12.77
C ILE A 215 -6.29 -14.59 12.28
N LEU A 216 -5.11 -15.21 12.39
CA LEU A 216 -4.88 -16.58 11.92
C LEU A 216 -5.48 -17.68 12.82
N ARG A 217 -5.73 -17.39 14.10
CA ARG A 217 -6.28 -18.36 15.07
C ARG A 217 -7.80 -18.37 15.12
N ALA A 218 -8.44 -17.28 14.73
CA ALA A 218 -9.86 -17.04 14.88
C ALA A 218 -10.71 -17.70 13.78
#